data_AF-A0A850EVV7-F1
#
_entry.id   AF-A0A850EVV7-F1
#
_cell.length_a   1.000
_cell.length_b   1.000
_cell.length_c   1.000
_cell.angle_alpha   90.00
_cell.angle_beta   90.00
_cell.angle_gamma   90.00
#
_symmetry.space_group_name_H-M   'P 1'
#
loop_
_entity.id
_entity.type
_entity.pdbx_description
1 polymer ?
#
loop_
_entity_poly.entity_id
_entity_poly.type
_entity_poly.pdbx_seq_one_letter_code
_entity_poly.pdbx_strand_id
1 'polypeptide(L)'
;MKIEIGESLMLSWLKHAKNCQLVQLNWKPSVKSWDIHNEVIVESMMKESDQYFKDKYNLDLFKLNRSYSQLLQQAEIDTLGLEVGGAGRVQNIYGIDVAFHESGLNYGSNKEETISRVLKKMIRTSMAIHGYFDLNKGNIIFAAPKIASSIREPLHLYISELQELFRSKGLNFRFELLCNEEFKEKIFNVVTALSNSVSDTSELFMRSIQMYNLFAEEKQVSSLPKTTIKAKKVPADFKGAEIIKIGALVRSSFDRLIAEDLLTEQEVERLQRLDYAKRTFNITYPVLKRIDSASSMTEQQKVNGRPRFYAEPYTIYGTNYLLCNHWVEDLSRSYFEAWLRRIEEAT
;
A
#
# COMPACT_ATOMS: atom_id res chain seq x y z
N MET A 1 -9.37 22.58 -1.54
CA MET A 1 -8.50 21.47 -1.99
C MET A 1 -9.36 20.51 -2.80
N LYS A 2 -9.08 20.30 -4.08
CA LYS A 2 -9.77 19.26 -4.86
C LYS A 2 -9.04 17.97 -4.53
N ILE A 3 -9.66 17.09 -3.74
CA ILE A 3 -9.11 15.74 -3.54
C ILE A 3 -9.48 14.96 -4.79
N GLU A 4 -8.48 14.54 -5.55
CA GLU A 4 -8.71 13.69 -6.72
C GLU A 4 -8.87 12.23 -6.29
N ILE A 5 -9.67 11.46 -7.06
CA ILE A 5 -9.97 10.07 -6.72
C ILE A 5 -8.72 9.20 -6.66
N GLY A 6 -7.70 9.51 -7.46
CA GLY A 6 -6.40 8.84 -7.46
C GLY A 6 -5.66 9.00 -6.14
N GLU A 7 -5.58 10.23 -5.60
CA GLU A 7 -4.96 10.53 -4.30
C GLU A 7 -5.70 9.80 -3.17
N SER A 8 -7.03 9.85 -3.17
CA SER A 8 -7.86 9.16 -2.17
C SER A 8 -7.64 7.64 -2.17
N LEU A 9 -7.49 7.03 -3.35
CA LEU A 9 -7.11 5.63 -3.50
C LEU A 9 -5.70 5.36 -2.95
N MET A 10 -4.71 6.19 -3.32
CA MET A 10 -3.33 6.04 -2.83
C MET A 10 -3.24 6.18 -1.31
N LEU A 11 -4.03 7.07 -0.71
CA LEU A 11 -4.10 7.23 0.75
C LEU A 11 -4.56 5.95 1.42
N SER A 12 -5.64 5.36 0.90
CA SER A 12 -6.19 4.09 1.42
C SER A 12 -5.17 2.96 1.26
N TRP A 13 -4.49 2.91 0.12
CA TRP A 13 -3.45 1.92 -0.16
C TRP A 13 -2.25 2.04 0.78
N LEU A 14 -1.71 3.25 0.98
CA LEU A 14 -0.57 3.46 1.87
C LEU A 14 -0.91 3.12 3.32
N LYS A 15 -2.11 3.51 3.78
CA LYS A 15 -2.54 3.26 5.15
C LYS A 15 -2.77 1.77 5.43
N HIS A 16 -3.50 1.08 4.56
CA HIS A 16 -3.99 -0.28 4.86
C HIS A 16 -3.16 -1.39 4.23
N ALA A 17 -2.60 -1.19 3.04
CA ALA A 17 -1.74 -2.18 2.39
C ALA A 17 -0.27 -2.04 2.82
N LYS A 18 0.22 -0.80 2.88
CA LYS A 18 1.63 -0.48 3.25
C LYS A 18 1.84 -0.17 4.73
N ASN A 19 0.79 -0.18 5.55
CA ASN A 19 0.86 0.13 6.99
C ASN A 19 1.55 1.47 7.30
N CYS A 20 1.34 2.50 6.48
CA CYS A 20 1.81 3.85 6.82
C CYS A 20 0.95 4.42 7.96
N GLN A 21 1.60 4.88 9.03
CA GLN A 21 0.92 5.54 10.16
C GLN A 21 0.58 7.00 9.83
N LEU A 22 1.38 7.65 9.00
CA LEU A 22 1.12 9.00 8.50
C LEU A 22 0.96 8.96 6.98
N VAL A 23 -0.11 9.57 6.49
CA VAL A 23 -0.31 9.78 5.06
C VAL A 23 -0.81 11.21 4.85
N GLN A 24 -0.18 11.94 3.94
CA GLN A 24 -0.54 13.30 3.58
C GLN A 24 -0.79 13.39 2.07
N LEU A 25 -1.97 13.91 1.69
CA LEU A 25 -2.29 14.25 0.31
C LEU A 25 -1.71 15.61 -0.05
N ASN A 26 -1.35 15.79 -1.32
CA ASN A 26 -0.87 17.06 -1.88
C ASN A 26 0.25 17.68 -1.04
N TRP A 27 1.23 16.86 -0.66
CA TRP A 27 2.33 17.31 0.20
C TRP A 27 3.17 18.34 -0.55
N LYS A 28 3.43 19.47 0.13
CA LYS A 28 4.25 20.58 -0.37
C LYS A 28 5.20 21.04 0.73
N PRO A 29 6.45 21.39 0.40
CA PRO A 29 7.36 21.92 1.39
C PRO A 29 6.98 23.33 1.81
N SER A 30 7.20 23.65 3.09
CA SER A 30 7.14 25.03 3.56
C SER A 30 8.46 25.74 3.27
N VAL A 31 8.65 26.15 2.01
CA VAL A 31 9.93 26.59 1.44
C VAL A 31 10.60 27.77 2.14
N LYS A 32 9.85 28.57 2.91
CA LYS A 32 10.38 29.69 3.69
C LYS A 32 10.78 29.31 5.11
N SER A 33 10.32 28.16 5.59
CA SER A 33 10.38 27.76 6.99
C SER A 33 11.18 26.48 7.20
N TRP A 34 11.42 25.69 6.16
CA TRP A 34 12.10 24.41 6.24
C TRP A 34 13.48 24.50 5.62
N ASP A 35 14.47 24.03 6.35
CA ASP A 35 15.84 23.90 5.85
C ASP A 35 15.93 22.78 4.81
N ILE A 36 16.85 22.93 3.86
CA ILE A 36 17.17 21.91 2.88
C ILE A 36 18.51 21.28 3.28
N HIS A 37 18.50 19.98 3.49
CA HIS A 37 19.68 19.16 3.70
C HIS A 37 20.29 18.72 2.36
N ASN A 38 21.57 18.34 2.39
CA ASN A 38 22.24 17.68 1.25
C ASN A 38 22.18 18.47 -0.08
N GLU A 39 22.19 19.80 -0.04
CA GLU A 39 21.95 20.66 -1.21
C GLU A 39 22.84 20.35 -2.42
N VAL A 40 24.13 20.04 -2.18
CA VAL A 40 25.08 19.66 -3.25
C VAL A 40 24.63 18.38 -3.97
N ILE A 41 24.16 17.39 -3.22
CA ILE A 41 23.69 16.12 -3.78
C ILE A 41 22.35 16.36 -4.50
N VAL A 42 21.45 17.13 -3.90
CA VAL A 42 20.16 17.52 -4.51
C VAL A 42 20.37 18.22 -5.86
N GLU A 43 21.33 19.15 -5.94
CA GLU A 43 21.66 19.83 -7.18
C GLU A 43 22.25 18.87 -8.23
N SER A 44 23.15 17.96 -7.81
CA SER A 44 23.71 16.89 -8.66
C SER A 44 22.61 15.97 -9.20
N MET A 45 21.63 15.57 -8.39
CA MET A 45 20.48 14.75 -8.83
C MET A 45 19.75 15.39 -10.00
N MET A 46 19.49 16.70 -9.93
CA MET A 46 18.82 17.44 -11.01
C MET A 46 19.71 17.52 -12.25
N LYS A 47 20.92 18.07 -12.13
CA LYS A 47 21.79 18.37 -13.28
C LYS A 47 22.20 17.11 -14.03
N GLU A 48 22.60 16.07 -13.31
CA GLU A 48 23.13 14.86 -13.94
C GLU A 48 22.03 14.01 -14.57
N SER A 49 20.83 13.97 -13.95
CA SER A 49 19.70 13.30 -14.60
C SER A 49 19.31 14.01 -15.88
N ASP A 50 19.21 15.35 -15.87
CA ASP A 50 18.89 16.12 -17.07
C ASP A 50 19.90 15.88 -18.18
N GLN A 51 21.20 15.99 -17.84
CA GLN A 51 22.29 15.79 -18.80
C GLN A 51 22.26 14.37 -19.37
N TYR A 52 22.11 13.35 -18.53
CA TYR A 52 22.07 11.95 -18.95
C TYR A 52 20.94 11.66 -19.94
N PHE A 53 19.71 12.09 -19.64
CA PHE A 53 18.56 11.83 -20.52
C PHE A 53 18.56 12.72 -21.76
N LYS A 54 19.13 13.92 -21.68
CA LYS A 54 19.32 14.81 -22.83
C LYS A 54 20.34 14.24 -23.81
N ASP A 55 21.50 13.79 -23.34
CA ASP A 55 22.55 13.26 -24.22
C ASP A 55 22.16 11.94 -24.86
N LYS A 56 21.50 11.05 -24.11
CA LYS A 56 21.20 9.70 -24.58
C LYS A 56 19.91 9.60 -25.39
N TYR A 57 18.90 10.42 -25.07
CA TYR A 57 17.56 10.32 -25.64
C TYR A 57 16.98 11.64 -26.16
N ASN A 58 17.75 12.73 -26.11
CA ASN A 58 17.28 14.07 -26.46
C ASN A 58 16.05 14.51 -25.65
N LEU A 59 15.96 14.06 -24.40
CA LEU A 59 14.89 14.43 -23.47
C LEU A 59 15.34 15.58 -22.58
N ASP A 60 14.72 16.75 -22.77
CA ASP A 60 14.86 17.88 -21.85
C ASP A 60 13.84 17.70 -20.70
N LEU A 61 14.33 17.35 -19.51
CA LEU A 61 13.48 17.04 -18.37
C LEU A 61 13.00 18.32 -17.67
N PHE A 62 13.87 19.31 -17.55
CA PHE A 62 13.59 20.47 -16.72
C PHE A 62 13.20 21.75 -17.47
N LYS A 63 13.49 21.88 -18.79
CA LYS A 63 13.12 22.97 -19.71
C LYS A 63 13.17 24.39 -19.11
N LEU A 64 12.15 24.73 -18.31
CA LEU A 64 11.90 26.04 -17.69
C LEU A 64 12.53 26.18 -16.29
N ASN A 65 12.77 25.08 -15.56
CA ASN A 65 13.36 25.13 -14.23
C ASN A 65 14.86 25.29 -14.35
N ARG A 66 15.38 26.44 -13.89
CA ARG A 66 16.80 26.79 -14.01
C ARG A 66 17.64 26.39 -12.80
N SER A 67 17.01 26.07 -11.67
CA SER A 67 17.69 25.66 -10.44
C SER A 67 16.93 24.58 -9.67
N TYR A 68 17.67 23.83 -8.83
CA TYR A 68 17.09 22.83 -7.93
C TYR A 68 16.13 23.47 -6.92
N SER A 69 16.43 24.68 -6.46
CA SER A 69 15.58 25.44 -5.53
C SER A 69 14.21 25.75 -6.13
N GLN A 70 14.15 26.21 -7.39
CA GLN A 70 12.88 26.44 -8.08
C GLN A 70 12.09 25.15 -8.25
N LEU A 71 12.77 24.04 -8.58
CA LEU A 71 12.13 22.74 -8.75
C LEU A 71 11.53 22.22 -7.43
N LEU A 72 12.27 22.34 -6.32
CA LEU A 72 11.81 21.98 -4.98
C LEU A 72 10.71 22.90 -4.46
N GLN A 73 10.74 24.19 -4.79
CA GLN A 73 9.67 25.11 -4.41
C GLN A 73 8.33 24.77 -5.06
N GLN A 74 8.38 24.20 -6.25
CA GLN A 74 7.23 23.71 -7.00
C GLN A 74 6.95 22.23 -6.72
N ALA A 75 7.60 21.61 -5.72
CA ALA A 75 7.37 20.23 -5.38
C ALA A 75 5.97 20.07 -4.80
N GLU A 76 5.21 19.20 -5.46
CA GLU A 76 3.92 18.70 -5.03
C GLU A 76 4.00 17.20 -5.22
N ILE A 77 3.85 16.48 -4.11
CA ILE A 77 3.77 15.01 -4.08
C ILE A 77 2.30 14.70 -3.82
N ASP A 78 1.65 14.05 -4.77
CA ASP A 78 0.20 13.81 -4.72
C ASP A 78 -0.18 13.01 -3.47
N THR A 79 0.65 12.05 -3.05
CA THR A 79 0.51 11.37 -1.76
C THR A 79 1.87 11.00 -1.15
N LEU A 80 2.11 11.42 0.09
CA LEU A 80 3.29 11.06 0.89
C LEU A 80 2.89 10.15 2.06
N GLY A 81 3.55 9.00 2.21
CA GLY A 81 3.33 8.07 3.32
C GLY A 81 4.58 7.80 4.13
N LEU A 82 4.43 7.69 5.45
CA LEU A 82 5.50 7.29 6.37
C LEU A 82 5.08 6.07 7.18
N GLU A 83 5.93 5.04 7.14
CA GLU A 83 5.92 3.92 8.07
C GLU A 83 6.95 4.19 9.17
N VAL A 84 6.48 4.27 10.41
CA VAL A 84 7.32 4.49 11.59
C VAL A 84 7.63 3.14 12.24
N GLY A 85 8.92 2.80 12.33
CA GLY A 85 9.38 1.56 12.94
C GLY A 85 9.41 1.62 14.47
N GLY A 86 9.63 0.48 15.12
CA GLY A 86 9.56 0.31 16.59
C GLY A 86 10.54 1.13 17.44
N ALA A 87 11.46 1.90 16.83
CA ALA A 87 12.35 2.84 17.51
C ALA A 87 11.98 4.32 17.26
N GLY A 88 10.78 4.60 16.76
CA GLY A 88 10.32 5.97 16.44
C GLY A 88 11.00 6.59 15.21
N ARG A 89 11.72 5.79 14.42
CA ARG A 89 12.38 6.22 13.18
C ARG A 89 11.54 5.90 11.96
N VAL A 90 11.66 6.72 10.91
CA VAL A 90 11.07 6.42 9.61
C VAL A 90 11.71 5.15 9.06
N GLN A 91 10.92 4.08 9.00
CA GLN A 91 11.32 2.79 8.45
C GLN A 91 11.23 2.82 6.93
N ASN A 92 10.10 3.31 6.41
CA ASN A 92 9.87 3.52 4.99
C ASN A 92 9.18 4.87 4.75
N ILE A 93 9.54 5.50 3.65
CA ILE A 93 8.87 6.68 3.09
C ILE A 93 8.42 6.34 1.67
N TYR A 94 7.23 6.77 1.31
CA TYR A 94 6.63 6.59 0.00
C TYR A 94 6.24 7.96 -0.55
N GLY A 95 6.82 8.35 -1.68
CA GLY A 95 6.36 9.49 -2.45
C GLY A 95 5.67 9.00 -3.71
N ILE A 96 4.37 9.28 -3.84
CA ILE A 96 3.55 8.82 -4.95
C ILE A 96 3.03 10.01 -5.74
N ASP A 97 3.30 10.00 -7.04
CA ASP A 97 2.63 10.81 -8.03
C ASP A 97 1.60 9.93 -8.76
N VAL A 98 0.33 10.33 -8.80
CA VAL A 98 -0.77 9.57 -9.41
C VAL A 98 -1.41 10.37 -10.54
N ALA A 99 -1.65 9.72 -11.68
CA ALA A 99 -2.27 10.35 -12.83
C ALA A 99 -3.49 9.55 -13.30
N PHE A 100 -4.67 10.16 -13.25
CA PHE A 100 -5.90 9.55 -13.73
C PHE A 100 -6.56 10.39 -14.85
N HIS A 101 -6.62 9.80 -16.04
CA HIS A 101 -7.42 10.28 -17.16
C HIS A 101 -8.05 9.08 -17.87
N GLU A 102 -9.33 9.16 -18.23
CA GLU A 102 -10.06 8.04 -18.86
C GLU A 102 -9.44 7.64 -20.22
N SER A 103 -8.93 8.62 -20.96
CA SER A 103 -8.23 8.41 -22.23
C SER A 103 -6.81 7.86 -22.06
N GLY A 104 -6.31 7.75 -20.83
CA GLY A 104 -4.95 7.35 -20.50
C GLY A 104 -4.00 8.52 -20.30
N LEU A 105 -2.81 8.21 -19.81
CA LEU A 105 -1.76 9.17 -19.52
C LEU A 105 -1.35 9.93 -20.78
N ASN A 106 -1.57 11.24 -20.77
CA ASN A 106 -1.21 12.12 -21.87
C ASN A 106 -0.89 13.51 -21.32
N TYR A 107 0.39 13.77 -21.07
CA TYR A 107 0.84 15.10 -20.71
C TYR A 107 1.46 15.81 -21.90
N GLY A 108 1.02 17.06 -22.11
CA GLY A 108 1.60 17.91 -23.14
C GLY A 108 1.16 17.52 -24.54
N SER A 109 1.98 17.85 -25.53
CA SER A 109 1.60 17.70 -26.95
C SER A 109 2.11 16.41 -27.60
N ASN A 110 3.05 15.70 -26.98
CA ASN A 110 3.62 14.46 -27.51
C ASN A 110 4.09 13.48 -26.41
N LYS A 111 4.47 12.28 -26.83
CA LYS A 111 4.87 11.19 -25.94
C LYS A 111 6.15 11.52 -25.16
N GLU A 112 7.12 12.19 -25.79
CA GLU A 112 8.38 12.60 -25.18
C GLU A 112 8.13 13.56 -24.01
N GLU A 113 7.22 14.51 -24.18
CA GLU A 113 6.83 15.43 -23.10
C GLU A 113 6.15 14.70 -21.95
N THR A 114 5.32 13.69 -22.25
CA THR A 114 4.74 12.83 -21.20
C THR A 114 5.83 12.09 -20.42
N ILE A 115 6.76 11.46 -21.11
CA ILE A 115 7.88 10.73 -20.52
C ILE A 115 8.73 11.67 -19.64
N SER A 116 9.14 12.83 -20.18
CA SER A 116 9.93 13.82 -19.46
C SER A 116 9.23 14.31 -18.18
N ARG A 117 7.91 14.52 -18.23
CA ARG A 117 7.14 14.97 -17.05
C ARG A 117 7.05 13.90 -15.96
N VAL A 118 6.91 12.64 -16.34
CA VAL A 118 6.93 11.51 -15.37
C VAL A 118 8.29 11.42 -14.70
N LEU A 119 9.38 11.38 -15.47
CA LEU A 119 10.74 11.32 -14.93
C LEU A 119 11.04 12.54 -14.03
N LYS A 120 10.67 13.75 -14.48
CA LYS A 120 10.79 14.98 -13.69
C LYS A 120 10.07 14.87 -12.35
N LYS A 121 8.83 14.36 -12.32
CA LYS A 121 8.07 14.16 -11.08
C LYS A 121 8.80 13.22 -10.13
N MET A 122 9.22 12.05 -10.60
CA MET A 122 9.96 11.08 -9.80
C MET A 122 11.28 11.65 -9.24
N ILE A 123 12.07 12.33 -10.08
CA ILE A 123 13.32 12.99 -9.65
C ILE A 123 13.01 14.05 -8.60
N ARG A 124 12.05 14.93 -8.83
CA ARG A 124 11.67 15.97 -7.87
C ARG A 124 11.20 15.39 -6.54
N THR A 125 10.41 14.32 -6.56
CA THR A 125 9.95 13.63 -5.34
C THR A 125 11.12 13.04 -4.56
N SER A 126 12.10 12.41 -5.24
CA SER A 126 13.31 11.92 -4.59
C SER A 126 14.18 13.06 -4.01
N MET A 127 14.31 14.19 -4.73
CA MET A 127 15.01 15.38 -4.24
C MET A 127 14.32 15.95 -3.00
N ALA A 128 12.99 15.99 -2.98
CA ALA A 128 12.23 16.48 -1.83
C ALA A 128 12.41 15.58 -0.60
N ILE A 129 12.42 14.26 -0.79
CA ILE A 129 12.72 13.31 0.29
C ILE A 129 14.15 13.48 0.80
N HIS A 130 15.12 13.58 -0.09
CA HIS A 130 16.52 13.75 0.30
C HIS A 130 16.80 15.09 0.97
N GLY A 131 16.19 16.15 0.43
CA GLY A 131 16.39 17.52 0.88
C GLY A 131 15.66 17.86 2.17
N TYR A 132 14.37 17.52 2.29
CA TYR A 132 13.56 17.96 3.44
C TYR A 132 13.42 16.93 4.56
N PHE A 133 13.68 15.64 4.28
CA PHE A 133 13.59 14.57 5.29
C PHE A 133 14.94 13.99 5.67
N ASP A 134 16.03 14.43 5.03
CA ASP A 134 17.39 13.93 5.24
C ASP A 134 17.49 12.39 5.11
N LEU A 135 16.83 11.86 4.07
CA LEU A 135 16.83 10.42 3.78
C LEU A 135 17.54 10.14 2.47
N ASN A 136 18.45 9.17 2.47
CA ASN A 136 19.10 8.67 1.25
C ASN A 136 18.36 7.50 0.59
N LYS A 137 17.17 7.15 1.09
CA LYS A 137 16.35 6.03 0.61
C LYS A 137 14.87 6.37 0.69
N GLY A 138 14.08 5.72 -0.16
CA GLY A 138 12.64 5.90 -0.23
C GLY A 138 12.04 5.19 -1.43
N ASN A 139 10.72 5.02 -1.43
CA ASN A 139 9.98 4.43 -2.53
C ASN A 139 9.34 5.57 -3.34
N ILE A 140 9.75 5.71 -4.60
CA ILE A 140 9.29 6.74 -5.52
C ILE A 140 8.41 6.07 -6.56
N ILE A 141 7.11 6.30 -6.49
CA ILE A 141 6.13 5.58 -7.29
C ILE A 141 5.42 6.56 -8.22
N PHE A 142 5.39 6.24 -9.51
CA PHE A 142 4.45 6.85 -10.43
C PHE A 142 3.35 5.85 -10.74
N ALA A 143 2.09 6.23 -10.49
CA ALA A 143 0.93 5.34 -10.64
C ALA A 143 -0.07 5.90 -11.65
N ALA A 144 -0.49 5.09 -12.62
CA ALA A 144 -1.56 5.48 -13.54
C ALA A 144 -2.31 4.25 -14.08
N PRO A 145 -3.66 4.23 -14.05
CA PRO A 145 -4.43 3.06 -14.46
C PRO A 145 -4.33 2.74 -15.95
N LYS A 146 -3.94 3.72 -16.79
CA LYS A 146 -3.89 3.54 -18.23
C LYS A 146 -2.74 4.32 -18.85
N ILE A 147 -1.75 3.61 -19.41
CA ILE A 147 -0.62 4.15 -20.16
C ILE A 147 -0.46 3.34 -21.45
N ALA A 148 -0.34 4.03 -22.59
CA ALA A 148 -0.07 3.40 -23.88
C ALA A 148 1.33 2.77 -23.92
N SER A 149 1.49 1.64 -24.61
CA SER A 149 2.78 0.92 -24.70
C SER A 149 3.92 1.80 -25.22
N SER A 150 3.63 2.70 -26.16
CA SER A 150 4.59 3.66 -26.72
C SER A 150 5.18 4.65 -25.71
N ILE A 151 4.55 4.81 -24.54
CA ILE A 151 5.04 5.62 -23.42
C ILE A 151 5.59 4.71 -22.31
N ARG A 152 4.87 3.61 -22.01
CA ARG A 152 5.20 2.65 -20.95
C ARG A 152 6.55 1.98 -21.16
N GLU A 153 6.84 1.49 -22.37
CA GLU A 153 8.08 0.77 -22.66
C GLU A 153 9.33 1.65 -22.49
N PRO A 154 9.38 2.88 -23.07
CA PRO A 154 10.44 3.83 -22.75
C PRO A 154 10.55 4.15 -21.26
N LEU A 155 9.42 4.38 -20.57
CA LEU A 155 9.45 4.68 -19.14
C LEU A 155 10.08 3.56 -18.31
N HIS A 156 9.76 2.29 -18.57
CA HIS A 156 10.40 1.19 -17.84
C HIS A 156 11.92 1.19 -18.03
N LEU A 157 12.40 1.40 -19.26
CA LEU A 157 13.83 1.51 -19.54
C LEU A 157 14.45 2.70 -18.80
N TYR A 158 13.86 3.89 -18.94
CA TYR A 158 14.42 5.11 -18.38
C TYR A 158 14.38 5.15 -16.85
N ILE A 159 13.34 4.59 -16.23
CA ILE A 159 13.25 4.46 -14.78
C ILE A 159 14.32 3.50 -14.26
N SER A 160 14.59 2.40 -14.97
CA SER A 160 15.68 1.49 -14.61
C SER A 160 17.04 2.19 -14.65
N GLU A 161 17.29 3.01 -15.69
CA GLU A 161 18.55 3.76 -15.81
C GLU A 161 18.66 4.87 -14.77
N LEU A 162 17.56 5.57 -14.46
CA LEU A 162 17.49 6.55 -13.39
C LEU A 162 17.85 5.93 -12.03
N GLN A 163 17.34 4.74 -11.75
CA GLN A 163 17.65 4.02 -10.52
C GLN A 163 19.15 3.71 -10.40
N GLU A 164 19.79 3.25 -11.47
CA GLU A 164 21.24 2.97 -11.46
C GLU A 164 22.07 4.26 -11.35
N LEU A 165 21.65 5.34 -12.02
CA LEU A 165 22.28 6.66 -11.86
C LEU A 165 22.28 7.10 -10.39
N PHE A 166 21.17 6.92 -9.68
CA PHE A 166 21.04 7.31 -8.27
C PHE A 166 21.83 6.38 -7.35
N ARG A 167 21.79 5.07 -7.63
CA ARG A 167 22.53 4.06 -6.87
C ARG A 167 24.03 4.30 -6.91
N SER A 168 24.57 4.71 -8.08
CA SER A 168 25.98 5.05 -8.24
C SER A 168 26.46 6.18 -7.31
N LYS A 169 25.53 6.97 -6.78
CA LYS A 169 25.76 8.09 -5.85
C LYS A 169 25.51 7.74 -4.38
N GLY A 170 25.23 6.47 -4.07
CA GLY A 170 24.85 6.03 -2.73
C GLY A 170 23.42 6.40 -2.34
N LEU A 171 22.58 6.80 -3.30
CA LEU A 171 21.15 7.05 -3.09
C LEU A 171 20.36 5.77 -3.37
N ASN A 172 19.75 5.22 -2.33
CA ASN A 172 19.00 3.95 -2.36
C ASN A 172 17.50 4.22 -2.55
N PHE A 173 17.13 5.04 -3.53
CA PHE A 173 15.74 5.23 -3.92
C PHE A 173 15.29 4.09 -4.83
N ARG A 174 14.11 3.54 -4.54
CA ARG A 174 13.45 2.54 -5.36
C ARG A 174 12.43 3.23 -6.23
N PHE A 175 12.65 3.24 -7.55
CA PHE A 175 11.74 3.87 -8.50
C PHE A 175 10.83 2.81 -9.13
N GLU A 176 9.51 3.04 -9.10
CA GLU A 176 8.53 2.09 -9.62
C GLU A 176 7.46 2.79 -10.48
N LEU A 177 7.14 2.17 -11.61
CA LEU A 177 5.98 2.51 -12.43
C LEU A 177 4.89 1.46 -12.20
N LEU A 178 3.78 1.85 -11.57
CA LEU A 178 2.63 0.97 -11.37
C LEU A 178 1.51 1.38 -12.34
N CYS A 179 1.39 0.66 -13.45
CA CYS A 179 0.44 1.02 -14.51
C CYS A 179 -0.35 -0.15 -15.08
N ASN A 180 -1.45 0.16 -15.78
CA ASN A 180 -2.30 -0.84 -16.45
C ASN A 180 -2.70 -1.98 -15.50
N GLU A 181 -2.42 -3.24 -15.86
CA GLU A 181 -2.72 -4.39 -15.00
C GLU A 181 -1.99 -4.35 -13.66
N GLU A 182 -0.77 -3.82 -13.58
CA GLU A 182 -0.09 -3.68 -12.29
C GLU A 182 -0.81 -2.68 -11.39
N PHE A 183 -1.28 -1.55 -11.92
CA PHE A 183 -2.08 -0.60 -11.14
C PHE A 183 -3.35 -1.28 -10.60
N LYS A 184 -4.03 -2.05 -11.45
CA LYS A 184 -5.25 -2.75 -11.11
C LYS A 184 -5.01 -3.82 -10.03
N GLU A 185 -4.08 -4.73 -10.27
CA GLU A 185 -3.77 -5.85 -9.37
C GLU A 185 -3.16 -5.36 -8.06
N LYS A 186 -2.16 -4.47 -8.13
CA LYS A 186 -1.33 -4.10 -6.99
C LYS A 186 -1.89 -2.99 -6.12
N ILE A 187 -2.82 -2.19 -6.64
CA ILE A 187 -3.39 -1.04 -5.93
C ILE A 187 -4.91 -1.16 -5.87
N PHE A 188 -5.59 -1.06 -7.01
CA PHE A 188 -7.05 -0.88 -7.05
C PHE A 188 -7.78 -2.06 -6.39
N ASN A 189 -7.43 -3.28 -6.81
CA ASN A 189 -8.04 -4.47 -6.29
C ASN A 189 -7.66 -4.74 -4.82
N VAL A 190 -6.41 -4.44 -4.43
CA VAL A 190 -5.95 -4.53 -3.02
C VAL A 190 -6.82 -3.66 -2.12
N VAL A 191 -7.00 -2.39 -2.46
CA VAL A 191 -7.80 -1.45 -1.65
C VAL A 191 -9.27 -1.85 -1.63
N THR A 192 -9.81 -2.27 -2.78
CA THR A 192 -11.20 -2.74 -2.90
C THR A 192 -11.45 -4.01 -2.06
N ALA A 193 -10.48 -4.93 -1.99
CA ALA A 193 -10.60 -6.10 -1.13
C ALA A 193 -10.59 -5.72 0.36
N LEU A 194 -9.73 -4.77 0.74
CA LEU A 194 -9.63 -4.27 2.11
C LEU A 194 -10.85 -3.45 2.54
N SER A 195 -11.62 -2.86 1.62
CA SER A 195 -12.78 -2.03 1.97
C SER A 195 -13.88 -2.77 2.71
N ASN A 196 -13.94 -4.11 2.58
CA ASN A 196 -14.93 -4.92 3.27
C ASN A 196 -14.53 -5.24 4.72
N SER A 197 -13.22 -5.20 5.03
CA SER A 197 -12.68 -5.47 6.38
C SER A 197 -12.56 -4.23 7.27
N VAL A 198 -12.59 -3.01 6.69
CA VAL A 198 -12.42 -1.78 7.48
C VAL A 198 -13.77 -1.13 7.75
N SER A 199 -14.28 -1.33 8.96
CA SER A 199 -15.64 -0.96 9.38
C SER A 199 -15.87 0.55 9.56
N ASP A 200 -14.81 1.34 9.76
CA ASP A 200 -14.93 2.77 10.02
C ASP A 200 -13.77 3.57 9.38
N THR A 201 -14.02 4.17 8.22
CA THR A 201 -13.03 5.08 7.60
C THR A 201 -13.70 6.37 7.16
N SER A 202 -13.09 7.50 7.53
CA SER A 202 -13.31 8.80 6.90
C SER A 202 -12.65 8.89 5.52
N GLU A 203 -12.30 7.75 4.91
CA GLU A 203 -11.53 7.66 3.66
C GLU A 203 -12.49 7.57 2.48
N LEU A 204 -12.52 8.63 1.67
CA LEU A 204 -13.53 8.81 0.62
C LEU A 204 -13.56 7.66 -0.40
N PHE A 205 -12.39 7.14 -0.82
CA PHE A 205 -12.33 6.04 -1.76
C PHE A 205 -12.97 4.77 -1.19
N MET A 206 -12.58 4.37 0.02
CA MET A 206 -13.12 3.18 0.69
C MET A 206 -14.63 3.29 0.87
N ARG A 207 -15.13 4.44 1.35
CA ARG A 207 -16.57 4.70 1.47
C ARG A 207 -17.30 4.67 0.14
N SER A 208 -16.69 5.16 -0.94
CA SER A 208 -17.28 5.10 -2.28
C SER A 208 -17.43 3.66 -2.78
N ILE A 209 -16.45 2.79 -2.51
CA ILE A 209 -16.50 1.36 -2.86
C ILE A 209 -17.53 0.63 -2.01
N GLN A 210 -17.56 0.86 -0.69
CA GLN A 210 -18.58 0.29 0.19
C GLN A 210 -19.98 0.65 -0.29
N MET A 211 -20.22 1.94 -0.61
CA MET A 211 -21.49 2.41 -1.16
C MET A 211 -21.80 1.77 -2.52
N TYR A 212 -20.82 1.66 -3.42
CA TYR A 212 -20.99 0.99 -4.71
C TYR A 212 -21.41 -0.48 -4.52
N ASN A 213 -20.80 -1.18 -3.58
CA ASN A 213 -21.09 -2.59 -3.30
C ASN A 213 -22.52 -2.81 -2.82
N LEU A 214 -23.11 -1.88 -2.04
CA LEU A 214 -24.53 -1.95 -1.61
C LEU A 214 -25.51 -2.14 -2.78
N PHE A 215 -25.22 -1.51 -3.93
CA PHE A 215 -26.10 -1.56 -5.12
C PHE A 215 -25.59 -2.52 -6.19
N ALA A 216 -24.29 -2.82 -6.23
CA ALA A 216 -23.73 -3.79 -7.15
C ALA A 216 -24.28 -5.21 -6.90
N GLU A 217 -24.66 -5.49 -5.66
CA GLU A 217 -25.29 -6.75 -5.24
C GLU A 217 -26.73 -6.91 -5.79
N GLU A 218 -27.45 -5.81 -6.08
CA GLU A 218 -28.84 -5.87 -6.59
C GLU A 218 -28.93 -6.30 -8.07
N LYS A 219 -27.87 -6.10 -8.88
CA LYS A 219 -27.92 -6.35 -10.34
C LYS A 219 -27.79 -7.80 -10.78
N GLN A 220 -27.60 -8.76 -9.87
CA GLN A 220 -27.60 -10.20 -10.19
C GLN A 220 -28.87 -10.95 -9.77
N VAL A 221 -29.88 -10.25 -9.23
CA VAL A 221 -31.15 -10.87 -8.81
C VAL A 221 -32.20 -10.72 -9.91
N SER A 222 -32.02 -11.42 -11.03
CA SER A 222 -33.14 -11.82 -11.87
C SER A 222 -33.07 -13.32 -12.16
N SER A 223 -34.00 -14.03 -11.53
CA SER A 223 -34.36 -15.47 -11.63
C SER A 223 -33.69 -16.46 -10.66
N LEU A 224 -34.56 -17.05 -9.83
CA LEU A 224 -34.48 -18.32 -9.08
C LEU A 224 -34.05 -18.29 -7.59
N PRO A 225 -34.62 -19.20 -6.75
CA PRO A 225 -34.96 -18.92 -5.36
C PRO A 225 -33.83 -19.20 -4.36
N LYS A 226 -33.76 -18.31 -3.36
CA LYS A 226 -33.10 -18.42 -2.04
C LYS A 226 -32.17 -19.63 -1.87
N THR A 227 -30.94 -19.48 -2.36
CA THR A 227 -29.78 -20.21 -1.85
C THR A 227 -28.71 -19.18 -1.50
N THR A 228 -28.05 -19.45 -0.38
CA THR A 228 -27.09 -18.64 0.37
C THR A 228 -26.19 -17.79 -0.52
N ILE A 229 -26.25 -16.48 -0.30
CA ILE A 229 -25.61 -15.44 -1.14
C ILE A 229 -24.10 -15.53 -0.99
N LYS A 230 -23.40 -15.82 -2.10
CA LYS A 230 -21.93 -15.76 -2.20
C LYS A 230 -21.48 -14.31 -2.29
N ALA A 231 -20.92 -13.77 -1.20
CA ALA A 231 -20.04 -12.62 -1.26
C ALA A 231 -18.80 -12.98 -2.11
N LYS A 232 -18.25 -12.01 -2.85
CA LYS A 232 -17.06 -12.24 -3.68
C LYS A 232 -15.88 -12.62 -2.78
N LYS A 233 -15.46 -13.88 -2.88
CA LYS A 233 -14.16 -14.40 -2.42
C LYS A 233 -13.07 -13.36 -2.66
N VAL A 234 -12.31 -12.97 -1.65
CA VAL A 234 -10.91 -12.63 -1.87
C VAL A 234 -10.25 -13.99 -2.07
N PRO A 235 -9.86 -14.38 -3.30
CA PRO A 235 -9.26 -15.69 -3.48
C PRO A 235 -7.99 -15.76 -2.63
N ALA A 236 -7.69 -16.92 -2.03
CA ALA A 236 -6.35 -17.16 -1.51
C ALA A 236 -5.23 -16.91 -2.55
N ASP A 237 -5.59 -16.88 -3.85
CA ASP A 237 -4.75 -16.49 -4.99
C ASP A 237 -5.02 -15.06 -5.53
N PHE A 238 -5.40 -14.11 -4.66
CA PHE A 238 -5.52 -12.72 -5.06
C PHE A 238 -4.14 -12.16 -5.49
N LYS A 239 -3.94 -11.91 -6.79
CA LYS A 239 -2.74 -11.23 -7.30
C LYS A 239 -2.62 -9.84 -6.65
N GLY A 240 -1.62 -9.66 -5.78
CA GLY A 240 -1.46 -8.47 -4.94
C GLY A 240 -1.54 -8.75 -3.43
N ALA A 241 -1.84 -9.98 -2.99
CA ALA A 241 -1.78 -10.36 -1.57
C ALA A 241 -0.36 -10.22 -1.00
N GLU A 242 0.68 -10.35 -1.84
CA GLU A 242 2.07 -10.09 -1.49
C GLU A 242 2.36 -8.62 -1.12
N ILE A 243 1.46 -7.71 -1.46
CA ILE A 243 1.61 -6.27 -1.25
C ILE A 243 1.05 -5.83 0.10
N ILE A 244 0.00 -6.52 0.55
CA ILE A 244 -0.62 -6.33 1.86
C ILE A 244 0.30 -6.92 2.90
N LYS A 245 0.77 -6.14 3.88
CA LYS A 245 1.58 -6.67 5.00
C LYS A 245 0.86 -7.82 5.74
N ILE A 246 1.61 -8.81 6.21
CA ILE A 246 1.02 -10.06 6.73
C ILE A 246 -0.03 -9.85 7.82
N GLY A 247 0.22 -8.95 8.79
CA GLY A 247 -0.75 -8.68 9.85
C GLY A 247 -2.05 -8.02 9.36
N ALA A 248 -2.01 -7.26 8.27
CA ALA A 248 -3.22 -6.74 7.62
C ALA A 248 -3.96 -7.85 6.87
N LEU A 249 -3.23 -8.68 6.11
CA LEU A 249 -3.78 -9.83 5.39
C LEU A 249 -4.50 -10.81 6.33
N VAL A 250 -3.90 -11.12 7.49
CA VAL A 250 -4.51 -12.03 8.47
C VAL A 250 -5.83 -11.47 8.98
N ARG A 251 -5.86 -10.20 9.40
CA ARG A 251 -7.08 -9.58 9.94
C ARG A 251 -8.20 -9.55 8.91
N SER A 252 -7.91 -9.06 7.69
CA SER A 252 -8.91 -9.01 6.63
C SER A 252 -9.40 -10.41 6.22
N SER A 253 -8.53 -11.43 6.30
CA SER A 253 -8.93 -12.82 6.08
C SER A 253 -9.84 -13.33 7.20
N PHE A 254 -9.52 -13.07 8.47
CA PHE A 254 -10.37 -13.47 9.60
C PHE A 254 -11.74 -12.77 9.55
N ASP A 255 -11.79 -11.47 9.25
CA ASP A 255 -13.05 -10.73 9.06
C ASP A 255 -13.95 -11.43 8.03
N ARG A 256 -13.37 -11.77 6.87
CA ARG A 256 -14.09 -12.47 5.80
C ARG A 256 -14.52 -13.88 6.21
N LEU A 257 -13.61 -14.70 6.73
CA LEU A 257 -13.90 -16.09 7.07
C LEU A 257 -15.00 -16.19 8.14
N ILE A 258 -15.07 -15.23 9.08
CA ILE A 258 -16.12 -15.16 10.09
C ILE A 258 -17.44 -14.69 9.47
N ALA A 259 -17.41 -13.64 8.64
CA ALA A 259 -18.61 -13.13 7.97
C ALA A 259 -19.25 -14.17 7.03
N GLU A 260 -18.43 -15.03 6.43
CA GLU A 260 -18.85 -16.10 5.52
C GLU A 260 -19.10 -17.46 6.23
N ASP A 261 -18.98 -17.52 7.56
CA ASP A 261 -19.13 -18.73 8.38
C ASP A 261 -18.26 -19.92 7.90
N LEU A 262 -17.04 -19.62 7.43
CA LEU A 262 -16.09 -20.62 6.89
C LEU A 262 -15.19 -21.22 7.98
N LEU A 263 -15.21 -20.67 9.20
CA LEU A 263 -14.43 -21.19 10.34
C LEU A 263 -15.27 -22.16 11.18
N THR A 264 -15.22 -23.45 10.86
CA THR A 264 -15.90 -24.49 11.67
C THR A 264 -15.51 -24.44 13.15
N GLU A 265 -16.40 -24.87 14.05
CA GLU A 265 -16.11 -24.94 15.51
C GLU A 265 -14.83 -25.72 15.82
N GLN A 266 -14.58 -26.83 15.10
CA GLN A 266 -13.36 -27.63 15.27
C GLN A 266 -12.11 -26.83 14.90
N GLU A 267 -12.17 -26.01 13.85
CA GLU A 267 -11.04 -25.17 13.47
C GLU A 267 -10.83 -24.03 14.46
N VAL A 268 -11.90 -23.43 14.99
CA VAL A 268 -11.83 -22.44 16.07
C VAL A 268 -11.19 -23.03 17.33
N GLU A 269 -11.50 -24.29 17.68
CA GLU A 269 -10.85 -25.01 18.77
C GLU A 269 -9.35 -25.23 18.50
N ARG A 270 -8.99 -25.66 17.28
CA ARG A 270 -7.59 -25.84 16.88
C ARG A 270 -6.79 -24.54 16.94
N LEU A 271 -7.37 -23.43 16.49
CA LEU A 271 -6.73 -22.10 16.50
C LEU A 271 -6.40 -21.60 17.92
N GLN A 272 -7.04 -22.14 18.96
CA GLN A 272 -6.73 -21.86 20.36
C GLN A 272 -5.55 -22.66 20.91
N ARG A 273 -5.08 -23.67 20.19
CA ARG A 273 -4.03 -24.56 20.66
C ARG A 273 -2.65 -24.08 20.22
N LEU A 274 -1.73 -23.99 21.18
CA LEU A 274 -0.34 -23.56 20.94
C LEU A 274 0.41 -24.51 19.99
N ASP A 275 0.22 -25.83 20.13
CA ASP A 275 0.88 -26.83 19.28
C ASP A 275 0.41 -26.74 17.82
N TYR A 276 -0.89 -26.51 17.62
CA TYR A 276 -1.45 -26.23 16.30
C TYR A 276 -0.90 -24.93 15.72
N ALA A 277 -0.88 -23.84 16.52
CA ALA A 277 -0.34 -22.56 16.08
C ALA A 277 1.12 -22.67 15.60
N LYS A 278 1.94 -23.41 16.35
CA LYS A 278 3.36 -23.61 16.00
C LYS A 278 3.54 -24.46 14.75
N ARG A 279 2.76 -25.53 14.59
CA ARG A 279 2.87 -26.43 13.43
C ARG A 279 2.31 -25.81 12.15
N THR A 280 1.20 -25.08 12.26
CA THR A 280 0.43 -24.57 11.11
C THR A 280 0.88 -23.19 10.68
N PHE A 281 1.29 -22.31 11.60
CA PHE A 281 1.62 -20.90 11.33
C PHE A 281 3.06 -20.51 11.69
N ASN A 282 3.83 -21.43 12.28
CA ASN A 282 5.14 -21.16 12.87
C ASN A 282 5.11 -20.11 14.02
N ILE A 283 3.97 -19.94 14.69
CA ILE A 283 3.77 -18.96 15.77
C ILE A 283 3.83 -19.63 17.14
N THR A 284 4.43 -18.97 18.13
CA THR A 284 4.62 -19.51 19.49
C THR A 284 3.56 -19.05 20.50
N TYR A 285 2.38 -18.67 20.01
CA TYR A 285 1.21 -18.27 20.80
C TYR A 285 -0.04 -18.84 20.12
N PRO A 286 -1.12 -19.15 20.85
CA PRO A 286 -2.41 -19.45 20.24
C PRO A 286 -2.83 -18.36 19.24
N VAL A 287 -3.38 -18.75 18.09
CA VAL A 287 -3.85 -17.79 17.08
C VAL A 287 -5.09 -17.07 17.57
N LEU A 288 -6.02 -17.81 18.17
CA LEU A 288 -7.18 -17.27 18.89
C LEU A 288 -7.02 -17.50 20.38
N LYS A 289 -7.41 -16.50 21.17
CA LYS A 289 -7.51 -16.62 22.63
C LYS A 289 -8.93 -16.25 23.04
N ARG A 290 -9.66 -17.21 23.62
CA ARG A 290 -10.99 -16.94 24.18
C ARG A 290 -10.90 -15.86 25.25
N ILE A 291 -11.80 -14.89 25.18
CA ILE A 291 -11.90 -13.83 26.19
C ILE A 291 -12.61 -14.38 27.41
N ASP A 292 -11.97 -14.20 28.56
CA ASP A 292 -12.57 -14.38 29.87
C ASP A 292 -13.24 -13.08 30.30
N SER A 293 -14.56 -13.10 30.45
CA SER A 293 -15.35 -11.93 30.87
C SER A 293 -15.07 -11.49 32.31
N ALA A 294 -14.45 -12.33 33.13
CA ALA A 294 -14.08 -11.98 34.51
C ALA A 294 -12.74 -11.20 34.59
N SER A 295 -12.00 -11.11 33.49
CA SER A 295 -10.64 -10.58 33.46
C SER A 295 -10.52 -9.27 32.65
N SER A 296 -9.58 -8.40 33.03
CA SER A 296 -9.33 -7.15 32.29
C SER A 296 -8.90 -7.40 30.85
N MET A 297 -9.57 -6.79 29.88
CA MET A 297 -9.24 -6.88 28.45
C MET A 297 -7.80 -6.48 28.15
N THR A 298 -7.30 -5.41 28.79
CA THR A 298 -5.93 -4.92 28.59
C THR A 298 -4.87 -5.91 29.06
N GLU A 299 -5.15 -6.66 30.13
CA GLU A 299 -4.24 -7.69 30.61
C GLU A 299 -4.33 -8.97 29.78
N GLN A 300 -5.52 -9.32 29.29
CA GLN A 300 -5.70 -10.47 28.41
C GLN A 300 -4.99 -10.31 27.05
N GLN A 301 -4.76 -9.08 26.58
CA GLN A 301 -3.99 -8.80 25.37
C GLN A 301 -2.48 -9.04 25.54
N LYS A 302 -1.98 -9.08 26.79
CA LYS A 302 -0.56 -9.19 27.08
C LYS A 302 -0.16 -10.62 27.45
N VAL A 303 1.07 -10.98 27.11
CA VAL A 303 1.76 -12.15 27.65
C VAL A 303 3.13 -11.67 28.13
N ASN A 304 3.45 -11.92 29.40
CA ASN A 304 4.66 -11.41 30.07
C ASN A 304 4.82 -9.89 29.91
N GLY A 305 3.72 -9.15 30.10
CA GLY A 305 3.68 -7.68 30.02
C GLY A 305 3.78 -7.09 28.61
N ARG A 306 3.93 -7.91 27.55
CA ARG A 306 4.01 -7.43 26.16
C ARG A 306 2.71 -7.74 25.41
N PRO A 307 2.18 -6.82 24.59
CA PRO A 307 1.01 -7.09 23.77
C PRO A 307 1.32 -8.22 22.78
N ARG A 308 0.49 -9.26 22.79
CA ARG A 308 0.58 -10.43 21.90
C ARG A 308 -0.70 -10.70 21.11
N PHE A 309 -1.76 -9.94 21.41
CA PHE A 309 -3.03 -10.01 20.72
C PHE A 309 -3.46 -8.62 20.30
N TYR A 310 -4.23 -8.53 19.20
CA TYR A 310 -4.88 -7.30 18.77
C TYR A 310 -5.95 -6.87 19.78
N ALA A 311 -6.26 -5.57 19.79
CA ALA A 311 -7.18 -5.00 20.77
C ALA A 311 -8.65 -5.32 20.48
N GLU A 312 -9.02 -5.31 19.19
CA GLU A 312 -10.39 -5.59 18.74
C GLU A 312 -10.68 -7.10 18.80
N PRO A 313 -11.76 -7.52 19.49
CA PRO A 313 -12.16 -8.91 19.57
C PRO A 313 -13.02 -9.35 18.38
N TYR A 314 -12.97 -10.64 18.07
CA TYR A 314 -13.84 -11.31 17.12
C TYR A 314 -14.94 -12.08 17.83
N THR A 315 -16.17 -11.97 17.35
CA THR A 315 -17.30 -12.80 17.81
C THR A 315 -17.49 -13.96 16.85
N ILE A 316 -17.26 -15.19 17.31
CA ILE A 316 -17.42 -16.42 16.52
C ILE A 316 -18.31 -17.37 17.32
N TYR A 317 -19.41 -17.83 16.72
CA TYR A 317 -20.43 -18.66 17.40
C TYR A 317 -20.86 -18.11 18.77
N GLY A 318 -21.06 -16.79 18.85
CA GLY A 318 -21.49 -16.09 20.08
C GLY A 318 -20.42 -15.99 21.18
N THR A 319 -19.18 -16.41 20.91
CA THR A 319 -18.06 -16.30 21.86
C THR A 319 -17.02 -15.30 21.35
N ASN A 320 -16.47 -14.49 22.24
CA ASN A 320 -15.48 -13.48 21.90
C ASN A 320 -14.05 -14.03 22.00
N TYR A 321 -13.22 -13.73 21.00
CA TYR A 321 -11.84 -14.17 20.89
C TYR A 321 -10.92 -12.98 20.54
N LEU A 322 -9.71 -12.98 21.09
CA LEU A 322 -8.62 -12.11 20.67
C LEU A 322 -7.76 -12.82 19.62
N LEU A 323 -7.39 -12.11 18.56
CA LEU A 323 -6.49 -12.60 17.52
C LEU A 323 -5.03 -12.27 17.85
N CYS A 324 -4.12 -13.23 17.69
CA CYS A 324 -2.69 -13.03 17.90
C CYS A 324 -2.12 -11.96 16.94
N ASN A 325 -1.20 -11.13 17.42
CA ASN A 325 -0.52 -10.11 16.62
C ASN A 325 0.92 -10.46 16.22
N HIS A 326 1.38 -11.68 16.55
CA HIS A 326 2.76 -12.13 16.37
C HIS A 326 3.03 -12.69 14.96
N TRP A 327 2.64 -11.92 13.94
CA TRP A 327 2.83 -12.27 12.53
C TRP A 327 4.11 -11.62 12.01
N VAL A 328 5.04 -12.44 11.50
CA VAL A 328 6.31 -11.96 10.92
C VAL A 328 6.31 -12.26 9.44
N GLU A 329 6.56 -11.24 8.62
CA GLU A 329 6.42 -11.28 7.16
C GLU A 329 7.06 -12.53 6.53
N ASP A 330 8.36 -12.72 6.72
CA ASP A 330 9.11 -13.80 6.08
C ASP A 330 8.92 -15.18 6.74
N LEU A 331 8.41 -15.22 7.98
CA LEU A 331 8.29 -16.47 8.75
C LEU A 331 6.88 -17.03 8.78
N SER A 332 5.86 -16.17 8.63
CA SER A 332 4.45 -16.52 8.83
C SER A 332 3.65 -16.51 7.55
N ARG A 333 4.04 -15.74 6.52
CA ARG A 333 3.22 -15.54 5.31
C ARG A 333 2.88 -16.83 4.58
N SER A 334 3.90 -17.59 4.18
CA SER A 334 3.70 -18.82 3.41
C SER A 334 2.86 -19.86 4.17
N TYR A 335 3.05 -19.94 5.48
CA TYR A 335 2.25 -20.79 6.37
C TYR A 335 0.79 -20.34 6.46
N PHE A 336 0.55 -19.03 6.59
CA PHE A 336 -0.80 -18.47 6.65
C PHE A 336 -1.55 -18.66 5.33
N GLU A 337 -0.92 -18.36 4.20
CA GLU A 337 -1.50 -18.56 2.85
C GLU A 337 -1.81 -20.04 2.58
N ALA A 338 -0.92 -20.95 3.00
CA ALA A 338 -1.18 -22.39 2.93
C ALA A 338 -2.38 -22.81 3.79
N TRP A 339 -2.50 -22.28 5.02
CA TRP A 339 -3.66 -22.55 5.86
C TRP A 339 -4.95 -22.01 5.24
N LEU A 340 -4.93 -20.78 4.73
CA LEU A 340 -6.09 -20.13 4.13
C LEU A 340 -6.64 -20.92 2.92
N ARG A 341 -5.76 -21.39 2.02
CA ARG A 341 -6.16 -22.27 0.91
C ARG A 341 -6.88 -23.52 1.37
N ARG A 342 -6.38 -24.20 2.41
CA ARG A 342 -7.03 -25.41 2.93
C ARG A 342 -8.42 -25.14 3.49
N ILE A 343 -8.64 -23.98 4.14
CA ILE A 343 -9.97 -23.60 4.64
C ILE A 343 -10.93 -23.36 3.48
N GLU A 344 -10.48 -22.65 2.44
CA GLU A 344 -11.28 -22.37 1.25
C GLU A 344 -11.57 -23.59 0.36
N GLU A 345 -10.72 -24.61 0.41
CA GLU A 345 -10.92 -25.88 -0.31
C GLU A 345 -11.78 -26.89 0.46
N ALA A 346 -11.86 -26.75 1.79
CA ALA A 346 -12.65 -27.63 2.66
C ALA A 346 -14.14 -27.25 2.75
N THR A 347 -14.55 -26.17 2.07
CA THR A 347 -15.92 -25.64 1.99
C THR A 347 -16.41 -25.60 0.54
#